data_AF-K1P8U2-F1
#
_entry.id   AF-K1P8U2-F1
#
_cell.length_a   1.000
_cell.length_b   1.000
_cell.length_c   1.000
_cell.angle_alpha   90.00
_cell.angle_beta   90.00
_cell.angle_gamma   90.00
#
_symmetry.space_group_name_H-M   'P 1'
#
loop_
_entity.id
_entity.type
_entity.pdbx_description
1 polymer ?
#
loop_
_entity_poly.entity_id
_entity_poly.type
_entity_poly.pdbx_seq_one_letter_code
_entity_poly.pdbx_strand_id
1 'polypeptide(L)'
;MLVIAGIPLFFFELSFGQFASEGPVTVWKVSPFFMGIGWAMCLISAMVSIYYNVIIMYSIYYMFVSFVSIDTTLPWQTCTNIWNTENCRIKPYPKLSELNERNKTMELIGLNDKSCLNKSVDDVNSLFGTSLTSYMEFNSTMLESNVTKQCEIKFRTASEEFWTRQVLQLQETPDGLYDIGDVSIRNLICLLFAWIFIFFCLMKGVKSSGKVSLTI
;
A
#
# COMPACT_ATOMS: atom_id res chain seq x y z
N MET A 1 -23.28 -18.16 -6.38
CA MET A 1 -22.26 -18.46 -7.41
C MET A 1 -21.23 -19.50 -6.99
N LEU A 2 -20.76 -19.51 -5.72
CA LEU A 2 -19.82 -20.54 -5.24
C LEU A 2 -20.34 -21.98 -5.41
N VAL A 3 -21.57 -22.28 -4.97
CA VAL A 3 -22.13 -23.64 -5.07
C VAL A 3 -22.47 -24.03 -6.52
N ILE A 4 -22.97 -23.08 -7.31
CA ILE A 4 -23.49 -23.35 -8.67
C ILE A 4 -22.37 -23.40 -9.72
N ALA A 5 -21.30 -22.61 -9.56
CA ALA A 5 -20.22 -22.49 -10.54
C ALA A 5 -18.85 -22.84 -9.95
N GLY A 6 -18.52 -22.33 -8.76
CA GLY A 6 -17.19 -22.53 -8.16
C GLY A 6 -16.88 -23.99 -7.82
N ILE A 7 -17.76 -24.65 -7.05
CA ILE A 7 -17.57 -26.04 -6.62
C ILE A 7 -17.53 -26.99 -7.84
N PRO A 8 -18.46 -26.92 -8.81
CA PRO A 8 -18.40 -27.79 -9.99
C PRO A 8 -17.14 -27.58 -10.85
N LEU A 9 -16.69 -26.33 -11.05
CA LEU A 9 -15.48 -26.05 -11.83
C LEU A 9 -14.21 -26.57 -11.15
N PHE A 10 -14.07 -26.34 -9.85
CA PHE A 10 -12.93 -26.84 -9.07
C PHE A 10 -12.89 -28.37 -9.08
N PHE A 11 -14.05 -29.02 -8.89
CA PHE A 11 -14.14 -30.48 -8.93
C PHE A 11 -13.81 -31.04 -10.32
N PHE A 12 -14.28 -30.38 -11.39
CA PHE A 12 -13.96 -30.76 -12.76
C PHE A 12 -12.45 -30.68 -13.03
N GLU A 13 -11.79 -29.59 -12.66
CA GLU A 13 -10.35 -29.40 -12.87
C GLU A 13 -9.53 -30.45 -12.10
N LEU A 14 -9.86 -30.71 -10.84
CA LEU A 14 -9.18 -31.73 -10.05
C LEU A 14 -9.39 -33.14 -10.61
N SER A 15 -10.64 -33.50 -10.96
CA SER A 15 -10.95 -34.82 -11.51
C SER A 15 -10.27 -35.05 -12.85
N PHE A 16 -10.27 -34.02 -13.71
CA PHE A 16 -9.62 -34.06 -15.01
C PHE A 16 -8.08 -34.16 -14.88
N GLY A 17 -7.48 -33.38 -13.99
CA GLY A 17 -6.04 -33.43 -13.71
C GLY A 17 -5.61 -34.77 -13.10
N GLN A 18 -6.38 -35.34 -12.17
CA GLN A 18 -6.10 -36.66 -11.59
C GLN A 18 -6.23 -37.78 -12.62
N PHE A 19 -7.29 -37.78 -13.43
CA PHE A 19 -7.50 -38.79 -14.47
C PHE A 19 -6.39 -38.76 -15.54
N ALA A 20 -6.02 -37.56 -16.01
CA ALA A 20 -5.00 -37.43 -17.04
C ALA A 20 -3.56 -37.60 -16.50
N SER A 21 -3.31 -37.27 -15.22
CA SER A 21 -1.96 -37.33 -14.59
C SER A 21 -0.87 -36.64 -15.42
N GLU A 22 -1.25 -35.59 -16.13
CA GLU A 22 -0.44 -34.89 -17.13
C GLU A 22 -0.42 -33.39 -16.82
N GLY A 23 0.57 -32.68 -17.38
CA GLY A 23 0.70 -31.24 -17.18
C GLY A 23 -0.37 -30.42 -17.92
N PRO A 24 -0.51 -29.12 -17.59
CA PRO A 24 -1.56 -28.25 -18.14
C PRO A 24 -1.50 -28.08 -19.67
N VAL A 25 -0.34 -28.31 -20.30
CA VAL A 25 -0.20 -28.29 -21.77
C VAL A 25 -0.47 -29.67 -22.38
N THR A 26 0.04 -30.74 -21.76
CA THR A 26 -0.07 -32.11 -22.30
C THR A 26 -1.45 -32.74 -22.09
N VAL A 27 -2.23 -32.24 -21.13
CA VAL A 27 -3.61 -32.69 -20.87
C VAL A 27 -4.55 -32.50 -22.07
N TRP A 28 -4.30 -31.49 -22.90
CA TRP A 28 -5.12 -31.16 -24.08
C TRP A 28 -4.89 -32.10 -25.28
N LYS A 29 -4.09 -33.17 -25.13
CA LYS A 29 -4.07 -34.29 -26.09
C LYS A 29 -5.47 -34.89 -26.33
N VAL A 30 -6.40 -34.74 -25.37
CA VAL A 30 -7.82 -35.10 -25.51
C VAL A 30 -8.52 -34.35 -26.66
N SER A 31 -8.19 -33.07 -26.87
CA SER A 31 -8.77 -32.25 -27.95
C SER A 31 -7.77 -31.20 -28.42
N PRO A 32 -7.12 -31.41 -29.58
CA PRO A 32 -6.02 -30.56 -30.04
C PRO A 32 -6.46 -29.11 -30.36
N PHE A 33 -7.76 -28.88 -30.58
CA PHE A 33 -8.32 -27.54 -30.77
C PHE A 33 -8.12 -26.63 -29.54
N PHE A 34 -8.14 -27.19 -28.33
CA PHE A 34 -8.04 -26.44 -27.08
C PHE A 34 -6.61 -26.39 -26.51
N MET A 35 -5.60 -26.83 -27.27
CA MET A 35 -4.21 -26.83 -26.82
C MET A 35 -3.68 -25.44 -26.44
N GLY A 36 -4.26 -24.36 -27.00
CA GLY A 36 -3.93 -22.99 -26.63
C GLY A 36 -4.26 -22.63 -25.17
N ILE A 37 -5.23 -23.29 -24.55
CA ILE A 37 -5.63 -23.06 -23.15
C ILE A 37 -4.48 -23.40 -22.20
N GLY A 38 -3.75 -24.49 -22.47
CA GLY A 38 -2.60 -24.88 -21.65
C GLY A 38 -1.47 -23.85 -21.67
N TRP A 39 -1.15 -23.31 -22.85
CA TRP A 39 -0.15 -22.26 -22.99
C TRP A 39 -0.58 -20.94 -22.34
N ALA A 40 -1.86 -20.58 -22.47
CA ALA A 40 -2.42 -19.42 -21.78
C ALA A 40 -2.33 -19.57 -20.26
N MET A 41 -2.59 -20.78 -19.72
CA MET A 41 -2.47 -21.06 -18.29
C MET A 41 -1.02 -20.93 -17.79
N CYS A 42 -0.03 -21.40 -18.57
CA CYS A 42 1.38 -21.19 -18.25
C CYS A 42 1.77 -19.70 -18.27
N LEU A 43 1.29 -18.93 -19.25
CA LEU A 43 1.57 -17.50 -19.34
C LEU A 43 0.97 -16.71 -18.17
N ILE A 44 -0.30 -16.98 -17.83
CA ILE A 44 -0.95 -16.35 -16.67
C ILE A 44 -0.23 -16.71 -15.39
N SER A 45 0.15 -17.99 -15.23
CA SER A 45 0.92 -18.44 -14.06
C SER A 45 2.29 -17.75 -13.97
N ALA A 46 2.97 -17.54 -15.10
CA ALA A 46 4.23 -16.80 -15.15
C ALA A 46 4.04 -15.32 -14.75
N MET A 47 3.01 -14.66 -15.28
CA MET A 47 2.67 -13.28 -14.88
C MET A 47 2.37 -13.18 -13.38
N VAL A 48 1.57 -14.12 -12.85
CA VAL A 48 1.26 -14.18 -11.41
C VAL A 48 2.51 -14.40 -10.58
N SER A 49 3.41 -15.28 -11.01
CA SER A 49 4.66 -15.53 -10.29
C SER A 49 5.53 -14.28 -10.16
N ILE A 50 5.57 -13.41 -11.18
CA ILE A 50 6.41 -12.21 -11.18
C ILE A 50 5.93 -11.21 -10.13
N TYR A 51 4.65 -10.82 -10.13
CA TYR A 51 4.16 -9.81 -9.18
C TYR A 51 3.97 -10.38 -7.76
N TYR A 52 3.59 -11.65 -7.63
CA TYR A 52 3.35 -12.24 -6.32
C TYR A 52 4.66 -12.40 -5.53
N ASN A 53 5.77 -12.69 -6.22
CA ASN A 53 7.10 -12.71 -5.60
C ASN A 53 7.51 -11.33 -5.03
N VAL A 54 7.05 -10.24 -5.65
CA VAL A 54 7.26 -8.88 -5.11
C VAL A 54 6.48 -8.67 -3.80
N ILE A 55 5.24 -9.17 -3.71
CA ILE A 55 4.44 -9.10 -2.48
C ILE A 55 5.09 -9.92 -1.35
N ILE A 56 5.56 -11.12 -1.67
CA ILE A 56 6.30 -11.96 -0.71
C ILE A 56 7.55 -11.23 -0.23
N MET A 57 8.29 -10.58 -1.14
CA MET A 57 9.46 -9.78 -0.77
C MET A 57 9.11 -8.68 0.23
N TYR A 58 8.03 -7.90 0.03
CA TYR A 58 7.64 -6.89 1.01
C TYR A 58 7.36 -7.52 2.38
N SER A 59 6.67 -8.66 2.40
CA SER A 59 6.37 -9.37 3.66
C SER A 59 7.65 -9.80 4.39
N ILE A 60 8.61 -10.36 3.66
CA ILE A 60 9.93 -10.76 4.20
C ILE A 60 10.73 -9.54 4.68
N TYR A 61 10.70 -8.44 3.92
CA TYR A 61 11.36 -7.19 4.31
C TYR A 61 10.82 -6.65 5.64
N TYR A 62 9.50 -6.51 5.76
CA TYR A 62 8.86 -6.06 7.00
C TYR A 62 9.10 -7.00 8.17
N MET A 63 9.13 -8.32 7.92
CA MET A 63 9.47 -9.32 8.92
C MET A 63 10.90 -9.12 9.46
N PHE A 64 11.89 -9.00 8.57
CA PHE A 64 13.28 -8.78 8.98
C PHE A 64 13.48 -7.44 9.70
N VAL A 65 12.86 -6.36 9.21
CA VAL A 65 12.90 -5.06 9.89
C VAL A 65 12.30 -5.15 11.28
N SER A 66 11.21 -5.91 11.45
CA SER A 66 10.59 -6.11 12.77
C SER A 66 11.48 -6.89 13.74
N PHE A 67 12.22 -7.90 13.25
CA PHE A 67 13.18 -8.63 14.09
C PHE A 67 14.40 -7.80 14.47
N VAL A 68 14.92 -6.99 13.54
CA VAL A 68 16.06 -6.08 13.83
C VAL A 68 15.65 -4.98 14.80
N SER A 69 14.42 -4.48 14.68
CA SER A 69 13.88 -3.42 15.53
C SER A 69 13.17 -3.93 16.78
N ILE A 70 13.47 -5.14 17.27
CA ILE A 70 12.80 -5.70 18.46
C ILE A 70 13.13 -4.92 19.75
N ASP A 71 14.39 -4.50 19.92
CA ASP A 71 14.86 -3.75 21.09
C ASP A 71 14.82 -2.21 20.88
N THR A 72 14.37 -1.76 19.70
CA THR A 72 14.31 -0.33 19.34
C THR A 72 12.89 0.07 18.92
N THR A 73 12.64 1.35 18.72
CA THR A 73 11.35 1.82 18.19
C THR A 73 11.22 1.45 16.71
N LEU A 74 10.05 0.97 16.27
CA LEU A 74 9.83 0.61 14.88
C LEU A 74 9.90 1.85 13.97
N PRO A 75 10.48 1.73 12.75
CA PRO A 75 10.69 2.89 11.88
C PRO A 75 9.39 3.52 11.39
N TRP A 76 8.27 2.79 11.36
CA TRP A 76 6.95 3.33 11.01
C TRP A 76 6.12 3.81 12.21
N GLN A 77 6.69 3.84 13.42
CA GLN A 77 5.98 4.29 14.63
C GLN A 77 6.11 5.81 14.83
N THR A 78 7.20 6.42 14.37
CA THR A 78 7.51 7.83 14.63
C THR A 78 7.63 8.64 13.33
N CYS A 79 7.31 9.93 13.43
CA CYS A 79 7.46 10.89 12.35
C CYS A 79 8.85 11.56 12.30
N THR A 80 9.83 11.09 13.08
CA THR A 80 11.16 11.73 13.23
C THR A 80 12.23 11.19 12.27
N ASN A 81 11.86 10.41 11.25
CA ASN A 81 12.79 9.81 10.32
C ASN A 81 13.09 10.70 9.11
N ILE A 82 14.22 10.41 8.45
CA ILE A 82 14.76 11.20 7.32
C ILE A 82 13.81 11.19 6.11
N TRP A 83 13.02 10.12 5.94
CA TRP A 83 12.08 10.00 4.84
C TRP A 83 10.75 10.73 5.07
N ASN A 84 10.47 11.21 6.28
CA ASN A 84 9.16 11.79 6.60
C ASN A 84 9.02 13.25 6.12
N THR A 85 7.79 13.65 5.81
CA THR A 85 7.45 15.05 5.54
C THR A 85 6.97 15.80 6.78
N GLU A 86 6.87 17.12 6.64
CA GLU A 86 6.15 17.99 7.57
C GLU A 86 4.66 17.60 7.75
N ASN A 87 4.09 16.83 6.81
CA ASN A 87 2.69 16.38 6.85
C ASN A 87 2.52 15.02 7.55
N CYS A 88 3.58 14.48 8.15
CA CYS A 88 3.53 13.23 8.92
C CYS A 88 2.88 13.44 10.29
N ARG A 89 1.89 12.61 10.64
CA ARG A 89 1.23 12.63 11.95
C ARG A 89 1.15 11.23 12.56
N ILE A 90 1.39 11.13 13.87
CA ILE A 90 1.29 9.87 14.63
C ILE A 90 -0.10 9.70 15.25
N LYS A 91 -0.70 10.81 15.71
CA LYS A 91 -2.00 10.79 16.40
C LYS A 91 -3.14 10.92 15.40
N PRO A 92 -4.24 10.13 15.56
CA PRO A 92 -5.45 10.31 14.76
C PRO A 92 -6.08 11.67 15.05
N TYR A 93 -6.90 12.17 14.12
CA TYR A 93 -7.68 13.40 14.30
C TYR A 93 -8.42 13.35 15.63
N PRO A 94 -8.26 14.36 16.50
CA PRO A 94 -9.01 14.38 17.73
C PRO A 94 -10.50 14.53 17.39
N LYS A 95 -11.36 13.84 18.16
CA LYS A 95 -12.80 13.98 17.99
C LYS A 95 -13.20 15.41 18.34
N LEU A 96 -13.55 16.19 17.30
CA LEU A 96 -13.90 17.59 17.42
C LEU A 96 -15.08 17.85 18.36
N SER A 97 -15.91 16.85 18.63
CA SER A 97 -17.02 16.91 19.59
C SER A 97 -16.58 16.99 21.06
N GLU A 98 -15.39 16.51 21.39
CA GLU A 98 -14.88 16.39 22.78
C GLU A 98 -13.96 17.55 23.19
N LEU A 99 -13.72 18.51 22.28
CA LEU A 99 -12.79 19.62 22.46
C LEU A 99 -13.51 20.94 22.82
N ASN A 100 -12.87 21.80 23.60
CA ASN A 100 -13.31 23.20 23.82
C ASN A 100 -13.11 24.04 22.54
N GLU A 101 -13.88 25.10 22.35
CA GLU A 101 -13.85 25.92 21.11
C GLU A 101 -12.44 26.41 20.72
N ARG A 102 -11.63 26.87 21.69
CA ARG A 102 -10.23 27.27 21.42
C ARG A 102 -9.32 26.12 21.01
N ASN A 103 -9.55 24.93 21.56
CA ASN A 103 -8.77 23.75 21.19
C ASN A 103 -9.21 23.21 19.82
N LYS A 104 -10.50 23.35 19.47
CA LYS A 104 -11.02 23.05 18.13
C LYS A 104 -10.37 23.95 17.08
N THR A 105 -10.31 25.27 17.32
CA THR A 105 -9.70 26.19 16.36
C THR A 105 -8.21 25.92 16.19
N MET A 106 -7.47 25.72 17.28
CA MET A 106 -6.02 25.39 17.22
C MET A 106 -5.72 24.07 16.50
N GLU A 107 -6.52 23.03 16.73
CA GLU A 107 -6.37 21.74 16.02
C GLU A 107 -6.73 21.91 14.54
N LEU A 108 -7.87 22.52 14.20
CA LEU A 108 -8.26 22.74 12.80
C LEU A 108 -7.25 23.61 12.02
N ILE A 109 -6.68 24.65 12.65
CA ILE A 109 -5.60 25.45 12.04
C ILE A 109 -4.34 24.60 11.84
N GLY A 110 -4.01 23.73 12.79
CA GLY A 110 -2.93 22.76 12.67
C GLY A 110 -3.18 21.66 11.63
N LEU A 111 -4.38 21.62 11.03
CA LEU A 111 -4.76 20.74 9.93
C LEU A 111 -4.74 21.44 8.55
N ASN A 112 -4.52 22.75 8.53
CA ASN A 112 -4.59 23.56 7.33
C ASN A 112 -3.23 24.18 6.99
N ASP A 113 -3.00 24.45 5.71
CA ASP A 113 -1.77 25.12 5.27
C ASP A 113 -1.79 26.59 5.70
N LYS A 114 -0.78 26.98 6.48
CA LYS A 114 -0.59 28.35 6.98
C LYS A 114 -0.45 29.35 5.83
N SER A 115 0.13 28.95 4.70
CA SER A 115 0.29 29.82 3.54
C SER A 115 -1.05 30.10 2.84
N CYS A 116 -1.91 29.09 2.78
CA CYS A 116 -3.27 29.17 2.25
C CYS A 116 -4.20 29.94 3.21
N LEU A 117 -4.04 29.73 4.53
CA LEU A 117 -4.80 30.44 5.55
C LEU A 117 -4.57 31.95 5.49
N ASN A 118 -3.33 32.41 5.29
CA ASN A 118 -3.06 33.84 5.14
C ASN A 118 -3.83 34.45 3.94
N LYS A 119 -3.90 33.73 2.81
CA LYS A 119 -4.70 34.17 1.65
C LYS A 119 -6.21 34.19 1.97
N SER A 120 -6.68 33.21 2.73
CA SER A 120 -8.09 33.16 3.15
C SER A 120 -8.48 34.29 4.11
N VAL A 121 -7.53 34.80 4.92
CA VAL A 121 -7.75 35.98 5.78
C VAL A 121 -8.00 37.22 4.93
N ASP A 122 -7.23 37.41 3.86
CA ASP A 122 -7.41 38.54 2.92
C ASP A 122 -8.77 38.45 2.21
N ASP A 123 -9.17 37.25 1.78
CA ASP A 123 -10.48 37.01 1.17
C ASP A 123 -11.64 37.32 2.14
N VAL A 124 -11.55 36.88 3.40
CA VAL A 124 -12.57 37.14 4.42
C VAL A 124 -12.66 38.63 4.76
N ASN A 125 -11.52 39.31 4.90
CA ASN A 125 -11.48 40.76 5.15
C ASN A 125 -12.16 41.55 4.01
N SER A 126 -11.97 41.11 2.76
CA SER A 126 -12.62 41.72 1.60
C SER A 126 -14.13 41.47 1.54
N LEU A 127 -14.60 40.31 2.03
CA LEU A 127 -16.02 39.91 1.97
C LEU A 127 -16.86 40.43 3.14
N PHE A 128 -16.29 40.52 4.35
CA PHE A 128 -17.03 40.86 5.56
C PHE A 128 -16.67 42.22 6.17
N GLY A 129 -15.70 42.96 5.60
CA GLY A 129 -15.29 44.27 6.11
C GLY A 129 -14.68 44.23 7.53
N THR A 130 -14.25 43.04 7.96
CA THR A 130 -13.53 42.83 9.21
C THR A 130 -12.06 43.17 9.05
N SER A 131 -11.37 43.51 10.15
CA SER A 131 -9.91 43.72 10.17
C SER A 131 -9.21 42.56 10.88
N LEU A 132 -9.41 41.33 10.39
CA LEU A 132 -8.67 40.16 10.91
C LEU A 132 -7.20 40.32 10.54
N THR A 133 -6.34 40.40 11.54
CA THR A 133 -4.89 40.57 11.33
C THR A 133 -4.16 39.23 11.30
N SER A 134 -4.81 38.18 11.80
CA SER A 134 -4.26 36.82 11.80
C SER A 134 -5.34 35.75 11.76
N TYR A 135 -4.99 34.58 11.23
CA TYR A 135 -5.86 33.39 11.22
C TYR A 135 -6.16 32.84 12.63
N MET A 136 -5.43 33.28 13.67
CA MET A 136 -5.69 32.88 15.06
C MET A 136 -6.95 33.52 15.65
N GLU A 137 -7.49 34.54 14.98
CA GLU A 137 -8.72 35.24 15.37
C GLU A 137 -9.99 34.58 14.78
N PHE A 138 -9.87 33.55 13.95
CA PHE A 138 -11.01 32.83 13.40
C PHE A 138 -11.79 32.04 14.47
N ASN A 139 -13.12 32.10 14.41
CA ASN A 139 -14.00 31.25 15.20
C ASN A 139 -14.19 29.87 14.51
N SER A 140 -14.62 28.86 15.29
CA SER A 140 -14.79 27.46 14.83
C SER A 140 -15.71 27.33 13.61
N THR A 141 -16.77 28.15 13.51
CA THR A 141 -17.71 28.16 12.38
C THR A 141 -17.12 28.75 11.09
N MET A 142 -16.23 29.75 11.20
CA MET A 142 -15.53 30.33 10.05
C MET A 142 -14.50 29.34 9.49
N LEU A 143 -13.86 28.57 10.37
CA LEU A 143 -12.92 27.50 10.01
C LEU A 143 -13.57 26.28 9.37
N GLU A 144 -14.87 26.07 9.54
CA GLU A 144 -15.62 24.97 8.92
C GLU A 144 -16.31 25.37 7.59
N SER A 145 -16.24 26.66 7.23
CA SER A 145 -16.80 27.18 5.97
C SER A 145 -16.07 26.63 4.74
N ASN A 146 -16.73 26.59 3.58
CA ASN A 146 -16.11 26.11 2.33
C ASN A 146 -14.85 26.89 1.91
N VAL A 147 -14.58 28.06 2.50
CA VAL A 147 -13.40 28.89 2.20
C VAL A 147 -12.12 28.23 2.74
N THR A 148 -12.15 27.62 3.92
CA THR A 148 -10.98 27.01 4.57
C THR A 148 -10.81 25.53 4.26
N LYS A 149 -11.86 24.84 3.79
CA LYS A 149 -11.75 23.45 3.30
C LYS A 149 -10.77 23.30 2.13
N GLN A 150 -10.58 24.37 1.35
CA GLN A 150 -9.61 24.41 0.26
C GLN A 150 -8.15 24.37 0.74
N CYS A 151 -7.91 24.68 2.02
CA CYS A 151 -6.60 24.68 2.65
C CYS A 151 -6.29 23.41 3.45
N GLU A 152 -7.13 22.39 3.40
CA GLU A 152 -6.96 21.15 4.16
C GLU A 152 -5.72 20.39 3.67
N ILE A 153 -4.75 20.18 4.56
CA ILE A 153 -3.57 19.37 4.26
C ILE A 153 -3.97 17.91 4.41
N LYS A 154 -3.70 17.11 3.38
CA LYS A 154 -3.79 15.65 3.51
C LYS A 154 -2.63 15.13 4.35
N PHE A 155 -2.88 14.94 5.65
CA PHE A 155 -1.93 14.28 6.54
C PHE A 155 -1.77 12.80 6.18
N ARG A 156 -0.56 12.30 6.37
CA ARG A 156 -0.25 10.88 6.22
C ARG A 156 0.28 10.33 7.53
N THR A 157 -0.03 9.07 7.79
CA THR A 157 0.49 8.39 8.99
C THR A 157 1.95 8.02 8.77
N ALA A 158 2.71 7.87 9.86
CA ALA A 158 4.10 7.43 9.81
C ALA A 158 4.27 6.09 9.05
N SER A 159 3.30 5.19 9.15
CA SER A 159 3.29 3.92 8.40
C SER A 159 3.03 4.10 6.91
N GLU A 160 2.14 5.03 6.54
CA GLU A 160 1.86 5.32 5.13
C GLU A 160 3.06 5.99 4.45
N GLU A 161 3.72 6.92 5.14
CA GLU A 161 4.95 7.54 4.65
C GLU A 161 6.09 6.53 4.53
N PHE A 162 6.25 5.65 5.53
CA PHE A 162 7.24 4.58 5.44
C PHE A 162 7.01 3.69 4.20
N TRP A 163 5.76 3.29 3.94
CA TRP A 163 5.44 2.50 2.75
C TRP A 163 5.68 3.26 1.45
N THR A 164 5.18 4.49 1.33
CA THR A 164 5.21 5.24 0.06
C THR A 164 6.59 5.81 -0.26
N ARG A 165 7.35 6.22 0.75
CA ARG A 165 8.62 6.93 0.58
C ARG A 165 9.84 6.03 0.76
N GLN A 166 9.83 5.18 1.78
CA GLN A 166 10.99 4.36 2.10
C GLN A 166 10.96 3.02 1.35
N VAL A 167 9.80 2.37 1.28
CA VAL A 167 9.67 1.04 0.66
C VAL A 167 9.43 1.14 -0.84
N LEU A 168 8.44 1.94 -1.27
CA LEU A 168 8.10 2.09 -2.69
C LEU A 168 8.90 3.19 -3.41
N GLN A 169 9.42 4.18 -2.68
CA GLN A 169 10.14 5.34 -3.23
C GLN A 169 9.35 6.12 -4.32
N LEU A 170 8.02 6.24 -4.15
CA LEU A 170 7.13 6.90 -5.12
C LEU A 170 7.44 8.39 -5.36
N GLN A 171 8.23 9.03 -4.50
CA GLN A 171 8.59 10.44 -4.65
C GLN A 171 9.50 10.70 -5.86
N GLU A 172 10.24 9.69 -6.29
CA GLU A 172 11.15 9.79 -7.43
C GLU A 172 10.40 9.73 -8.78
N THR A 173 9.08 9.54 -8.75
CA THR A 173 8.22 9.44 -9.96
C THR A 173 7.09 10.48 -9.93
N PRO A 174 7.37 11.77 -10.20
CA PRO A 174 6.35 12.83 -10.15
C PRO A 174 5.23 12.63 -11.19
N ASP A 175 5.57 12.07 -12.35
CA ASP A 175 4.69 11.97 -13.53
C ASP A 175 4.03 10.58 -13.69
N GLY A 176 4.07 9.75 -12.66
CA GLY A 176 3.43 8.44 -12.63
C GLY A 176 4.03 7.45 -13.63
N LEU A 177 3.21 6.74 -14.40
CA LEU A 177 3.64 5.61 -15.24
C LEU A 177 4.64 5.98 -16.37
N TYR A 178 4.75 7.26 -16.71
CA TYR A 178 5.64 7.75 -17.76
C TYR A 178 7.10 7.86 -17.31
N ASP A 179 7.33 7.98 -16.00
CA ASP A 179 8.66 7.98 -15.41
C ASP A 179 8.71 6.84 -14.38
N ILE A 180 9.36 5.75 -14.75
CA ILE A 180 9.44 4.55 -13.90
C ILE A 180 10.45 4.71 -12.74
N GLY A 181 11.12 5.86 -12.64
CA GLY A 181 12.03 6.19 -11.55
C GLY A 181 13.28 5.30 -11.52
N ASP A 182 14.03 5.37 -10.42
CA ASP A 182 15.21 4.51 -10.21
C ASP A 182 14.83 3.21 -9.48
N VAL A 183 15.63 2.16 -9.73
CA VAL A 183 15.43 0.86 -9.09
C VAL A 183 16.15 0.83 -7.76
N SER A 184 15.35 0.85 -6.69
CA SER A 184 15.81 0.65 -5.31
C SER A 184 16.65 -0.64 -5.13
N ILE A 185 17.98 -0.48 -4.97
CA ILE A 185 18.90 -1.63 -4.81
C ILE A 185 18.56 -2.52 -3.61
N ARG A 186 18.01 -1.91 -2.54
CA ARG A 186 17.61 -2.60 -1.32
C ARG A 186 16.49 -3.60 -1.58
N ASN A 187 15.45 -3.19 -2.31
CA ASN A 187 14.35 -4.07 -2.66
C ASN A 187 14.81 -5.13 -3.68
N LEU A 188 15.71 -4.77 -4.60
CA LEU A 188 16.28 -5.73 -5.55
C LEU A 188 17.02 -6.88 -4.87
N ILE A 189 17.84 -6.59 -3.86
CA ILE A 189 18.55 -7.62 -3.07
C ILE A 189 17.55 -8.47 -2.28
N CYS A 190 16.53 -7.84 -1.67
CA CYS A 190 15.50 -8.57 -0.95
C CYS A 190 14.68 -9.49 -1.88
N LEU A 191 14.40 -9.03 -3.10
CA LEU A 191 13.68 -9.78 -4.11
C LEU A 191 14.51 -10.99 -4.56
N LEU A 192 15.81 -10.80 -4.79
CA LEU A 192 16.73 -11.89 -5.12
C LEU A 192 16.77 -12.95 -4.00
N PHE A 193 16.78 -12.52 -2.73
CA PHE A 193 16.70 -13.44 -1.60
C PHE A 193 15.38 -14.23 -1.58
N ALA A 194 14.24 -13.58 -1.85
CA ALA A 194 12.94 -14.25 -1.94
C ALA A 194 12.91 -15.30 -3.07
N TRP A 195 13.48 -14.98 -4.24
CA TRP A 195 13.61 -15.93 -5.35
C TRP A 195 14.48 -17.14 -4.99
N ILE A 196 15.62 -16.92 -4.33
CA ILE A 196 16.49 -18.02 -3.85
C ILE A 196 15.73 -18.90 -2.85
N PHE A 197 15.01 -18.29 -1.90
CA PHE A 197 14.23 -19.02 -0.92
C PHE A 197 13.15 -19.90 -1.57
N ILE A 198 12.39 -19.34 -2.53
CA ILE A 198 11.38 -20.08 -3.28
C ILE A 198 12.03 -21.20 -4.11
N PHE A 199 13.16 -20.92 -4.76
CA PHE A 199 13.91 -21.92 -5.50
C PHE A 199 14.27 -23.11 -4.62
N PHE A 200 14.84 -22.89 -3.43
CA PHE A 200 15.15 -23.98 -2.49
C PHE A 200 13.92 -24.75 -2.02
N CYS A 201 12.78 -24.08 -1.83
CA CYS A 201 11.51 -24.74 -1.48
C CYS A 201 11.00 -25.66 -2.61
N LEU A 202 11.25 -25.30 -3.87
CA LEU A 202 10.79 -26.01 -5.06
C LEU A 202 11.81 -27.03 -5.60
N MET A 203 13.10 -26.91 -5.26
CA MET A 203 14.19 -27.76 -5.79
C MET A 203 13.95 -29.27 -5.59
N LYS A 204 13.31 -29.67 -4.49
CA LYS A 204 13.01 -31.09 -4.22
C LYS A 204 11.65 -31.55 -4.76
N GLY A 205 10.98 -30.70 -5.55
CA GLY A 205 9.70 -30.96 -6.18
C GLY A 205 8.55 -31.16 -5.19
N VAL A 206 7.47 -31.78 -5.68
CA VAL A 206 6.20 -31.97 -4.96
C VAL A 206 6.33 -32.77 -3.66
N LYS A 207 7.33 -33.65 -3.53
CA LYS A 207 7.60 -34.42 -2.30
C LYS A 207 8.13 -33.54 -1.16
N SER A 208 8.74 -32.40 -1.48
CA SER A 208 9.21 -31.42 -0.49
C SER A 208 8.16 -30.36 -0.23
N SER A 209 7.50 -29.85 -1.28
CA SER A 209 6.40 -28.89 -1.15
C SER A 209 5.27 -29.42 -0.26
N GLY A 210 4.94 -30.72 -0.40
CA GLY A 210 3.93 -31.36 0.46
C GLY A 210 4.34 -31.47 1.93
N LYS A 211 5.63 -31.54 2.25
CA LYS A 211 6.13 -31.55 3.65
C LYS A 211 6.17 -30.15 4.23
N VAL A 212 6.60 -29.17 3.45
CA VAL A 212 6.63 -27.75 3.84
C VAL A 212 5.21 -27.23 4.09
N SER A 213 4.25 -27.55 3.22
CA SER A 213 2.84 -27.18 3.41
C SER A 213 2.17 -27.84 4.63
N LEU A 214 2.73 -28.93 5.15
CA LEU A 214 2.20 -29.62 6.34
C LEU A 214 2.80 -29.06 7.65
N THR A 215 3.88 -28.27 7.53
CA THR A 215 4.63 -27.73 8.67
C THR A 215 4.33 -26.23 8.89
N ILE A 216 3.77 -25.56 7.89
CA ILE A 216 3.23 -24.19 7.96
C ILE A 216 1.74 -24.28 8.32
#